data_AF-A0A5C7J899-F1
#
_entry.id   AF-A0A5C7J899-F1
#
_cell.length_a   1.000
_cell.length_b   1.000
_cell.length_c   1.000
_cell.angle_alpha   90.00
_cell.angle_beta   90.00
_cell.angle_gamma   90.00
#
_symmetry.space_group_name_H-M   'P 1'
#
loop_
_entity.id
_entity.type
_entity.pdbx_description
1 polymer ?
#
loop_
_entity_poly.entity_id
_entity_poly.type
_entity_poly.pdbx_seq_one_letter_code
_entity_poly.pdbx_strand_id
1 'polypeptide(L)'
;MATHLKTREYYEDLYDRQTVEIGRREAGSFLRAREEFYLKVQVKDQKEKDVLDFWWTRLYWWMVEVPVLVERWENKKITVDQWMIRDRESDMRLERARPSIEPICSHCGGQGLRLKLKELIHRSGDNYQSVLFMFDCGKCKKRCAFWEDGTEWESPATPCPKCNADLVMDVEVRGTIMTTIHTCQACDYKEVEKVHMNRKEKKDPDYEHHKKLFCLTDERGTLMQAYRHKWQEACRMMDEEMERDSKKEMYDVVSKLNLLKVVDLIDTLQSPIEAAGFIELRFEKPDIGREFSVEFSCLDKDSSRSDAKSRAALKKAVTSTLADTNWRLMSDGISYRLGYLSGRVRVYESEKDLADLIERERKR
;
A
#
# COMPACT_ATOMS: atom_id res chain seq x y z
N MET A 1 -20.91 31.18 14.27
CA MET A 1 -20.05 30.00 14.48
C MET A 1 -20.39 29.02 13.39
N ALA A 2 -19.41 28.49 12.68
CA ALA A 2 -19.66 27.49 11.66
C ALA A 2 -20.07 26.18 12.35
N THR A 3 -21.18 25.58 11.91
CA THR A 3 -21.57 24.23 12.32
C THR A 3 -21.05 23.26 11.29
N HIS A 4 -20.14 22.39 11.70
CA HIS A 4 -19.52 21.36 10.88
C HIS A 4 -20.48 20.19 10.67
N LEU A 5 -21.14 19.72 11.73
CA LEU A 5 -22.06 18.59 11.66
C LEU A 5 -23.24 18.89 10.75
N LYS A 6 -23.41 18.08 9.71
CA LYS A 6 -24.54 18.12 8.78
C LYS A 6 -25.53 16.99 9.05
N THR A 7 -26.62 16.96 8.27
CA THR A 7 -27.57 15.85 8.29
C THR A 7 -26.90 14.57 7.79
N ARG A 8 -27.41 13.40 8.21
CA ARG A 8 -26.90 12.11 7.73
C ARG A 8 -26.96 12.01 6.20
N GLU A 9 -28.06 12.48 5.61
CA GLU A 9 -28.27 12.52 4.15
C GLU A 9 -27.13 13.24 3.41
N TYR A 10 -26.62 14.36 3.95
CA TYR A 10 -25.50 15.07 3.35
C TYR A 10 -24.24 14.18 3.22
N TYR A 11 -23.92 13.42 4.26
CA TYR A 11 -22.76 12.53 4.27
C TYR A 11 -22.98 11.30 3.38
N GLU A 12 -24.20 10.77 3.34
CA GLU A 12 -24.55 9.66 2.45
C GLU A 12 -24.47 10.09 0.97
N ASP A 13 -24.95 11.28 0.62
CA ASP A 13 -24.83 11.85 -0.73
C ASP A 13 -23.38 12.19 -1.10
N LEU A 14 -22.58 12.63 -0.13
CA LEU A 14 -21.13 12.84 -0.34
C LEU A 14 -20.43 11.50 -0.60
N TYR A 15 -20.77 10.46 0.18
CA TYR A 15 -20.22 9.13 0.01
C TYR A 15 -20.60 8.53 -1.35
N ASP A 16 -21.87 8.68 -1.76
CA ASP A 16 -22.36 8.20 -3.05
C ASP A 16 -21.68 8.93 -4.21
N ARG A 17 -21.47 10.26 -4.11
CA ARG A 17 -20.70 11.02 -5.10
C ARG A 17 -19.29 10.48 -5.29
N GLN A 18 -18.57 10.26 -4.19
CA GLN A 18 -17.23 9.65 -4.24
C GLN A 18 -17.27 8.23 -4.82
N THR A 19 -18.28 7.43 -4.48
CA THR A 19 -18.44 6.07 -5.03
C THR A 19 -18.67 6.11 -6.53
N VAL A 20 -19.46 7.07 -7.03
CA VAL A 20 -19.68 7.27 -8.47
C VAL A 20 -18.40 7.70 -9.18
N GLU A 21 -17.63 8.62 -8.61
CA GLU A 21 -16.35 9.05 -9.17
C GLU A 21 -15.34 7.90 -9.27
N ILE A 22 -15.22 7.11 -8.19
CA ILE A 22 -14.39 5.90 -8.18
C ILE A 22 -14.90 4.91 -9.23
N GLY A 23 -16.20 4.61 -9.25
CA GLY A 23 -16.81 3.69 -10.19
C GLY A 23 -16.54 4.09 -11.65
N ARG A 24 -16.66 5.39 -11.99
CA ARG A 24 -16.32 5.90 -13.33
C ARG A 24 -14.85 5.72 -13.68
N ARG A 25 -13.95 5.98 -12.73
CA ARG A 25 -12.51 5.85 -12.94
C ARG A 25 -12.13 4.39 -13.21
N GLU A 26 -12.59 3.48 -12.35
CA GLU A 26 -12.26 2.05 -12.43
C GLU A 26 -12.98 1.36 -13.60
N ALA A 27 -14.26 1.67 -13.83
CA ALA A 27 -15.00 1.14 -14.98
C ALA A 27 -14.51 1.74 -16.31
N GLY A 28 -14.11 3.01 -16.32
CA GLY A 28 -13.72 3.71 -17.53
C GLY A 28 -12.46 3.13 -18.19
N SER A 29 -11.47 2.68 -17.40
CA SER A 29 -10.30 1.96 -17.94
C SER A 29 -10.70 0.62 -18.56
N PHE A 30 -11.55 -0.15 -17.87
CA PHE A 30 -12.03 -1.44 -18.32
C PHE A 30 -12.88 -1.36 -19.60
N LEU A 31 -13.83 -0.42 -19.64
CA LEU A 31 -14.71 -0.22 -20.79
C LEU A 31 -13.92 0.20 -22.04
N ARG A 32 -12.89 1.04 -21.89
CA ARG A 32 -11.98 1.39 -23.00
C ARG A 32 -11.21 0.17 -23.51
N ALA A 33 -10.66 -0.65 -22.61
CA ALA A 33 -9.96 -1.87 -23.00
C ALA A 33 -10.87 -2.86 -23.76
N ARG A 34 -12.13 -2.98 -23.33
CA ARG A 34 -13.15 -3.77 -24.03
C ARG A 34 -13.43 -3.23 -25.44
N GLU A 35 -13.60 -1.92 -25.58
CA GLU A 35 -13.84 -1.30 -26.90
C GLU A 35 -12.65 -1.50 -27.84
N GLU A 36 -11.42 -1.30 -27.36
CA GLU A 36 -10.21 -1.56 -28.13
C GLU A 36 -10.09 -3.02 -28.56
N PHE A 37 -10.48 -3.96 -27.71
CA PHE A 37 -10.51 -5.39 -28.06
C PHE A 37 -11.48 -5.67 -29.19
N TYR A 38 -12.72 -5.16 -29.11
CA TYR A 38 -13.71 -5.35 -30.17
C TYR A 38 -13.27 -4.75 -31.51
N LEU A 39 -12.58 -3.60 -31.49
CA LEU A 39 -12.00 -2.98 -32.69
C LEU A 39 -10.92 -3.86 -33.34
N LYS A 40 -10.10 -4.54 -32.52
CA LYS A 40 -9.01 -5.42 -33.00
C LYS A 40 -9.52 -6.74 -33.55
N VAL A 41 -10.46 -7.38 -32.84
CA VAL A 41 -10.95 -8.73 -33.19
C VAL A 41 -11.94 -8.68 -34.36
N GLN A 42 -12.54 -7.52 -34.65
CA GLN A 42 -13.52 -7.35 -35.75
C GLN A 42 -14.59 -8.45 -35.74
N VAL A 43 -15.22 -8.67 -34.59
CA VAL A 43 -16.24 -9.72 -34.41
C VAL A 43 -17.41 -9.44 -35.35
N LYS A 44 -17.66 -10.33 -36.31
CA LYS A 44 -18.73 -10.19 -37.33
C LYS A 44 -19.99 -10.98 -36.97
N ASP A 45 -19.84 -12.03 -36.18
CA ASP A 45 -20.94 -12.92 -35.80
C ASP A 45 -21.56 -12.50 -34.47
N GLN A 46 -22.90 -12.47 -34.41
CA GLN A 46 -23.62 -12.03 -33.22
C GLN A 46 -23.48 -13.01 -32.06
N LYS A 47 -23.41 -14.31 -32.34
CA LYS A 47 -23.27 -15.34 -31.29
C LYS A 47 -21.88 -15.28 -30.66
N GLU A 48 -20.85 -15.02 -31.46
CA GLU A 48 -19.49 -14.76 -30.95
C GLU A 48 -19.46 -13.50 -30.07
N LYS A 49 -20.14 -12.43 -30.49
CA LYS A 49 -20.27 -11.21 -29.69
C LYS A 49 -20.97 -11.46 -28.35
N ASP A 50 -22.07 -12.22 -28.34
CA ASP A 50 -22.80 -12.52 -27.11
C ASP A 50 -21.94 -13.32 -26.11
N VAL A 51 -21.14 -14.27 -26.60
CA VAL A 51 -20.18 -15.03 -25.78
C VAL A 51 -19.11 -14.12 -25.21
N LEU A 52 -18.56 -13.21 -26.01
CA LEU A 52 -17.56 -12.23 -25.55
C LEU A 52 -18.17 -11.28 -24.52
N ASP A 53 -19.38 -10.77 -24.74
CA ASP A 53 -20.06 -9.87 -23.81
C ASP A 53 -20.36 -10.57 -22.47
N PHE A 54 -20.69 -11.85 -22.49
CA PHE A 54 -20.81 -12.66 -21.27
C PHE A 54 -19.49 -12.69 -20.48
N TRP A 55 -18.36 -12.97 -21.15
CA TRP A 55 -17.04 -12.98 -20.51
C TRP A 55 -16.61 -11.59 -20.04
N TRP A 56 -16.84 -10.54 -20.83
CA TRP A 56 -16.56 -9.17 -20.45
C TRP A 56 -17.35 -8.73 -19.22
N THR A 57 -18.63 -9.13 -19.13
CA THR A 57 -19.46 -8.87 -17.96
C THR A 57 -18.90 -9.57 -16.72
N ARG A 58 -18.46 -10.82 -16.87
CA ARG A 58 -17.84 -11.58 -15.77
C ARG A 58 -16.52 -10.97 -15.32
N LEU A 59 -15.68 -10.56 -16.27
CA LEU A 59 -14.43 -9.86 -16.01
C LEU A 59 -14.67 -8.50 -15.35
N TYR A 60 -15.72 -7.77 -15.74
CA TYR A 60 -16.07 -6.50 -15.12
C TYR A 60 -16.45 -6.69 -13.64
N TRP A 61 -17.24 -7.73 -13.33
CA TRP A 61 -17.53 -8.10 -11.96
C TRP A 61 -16.25 -8.42 -11.18
N TRP A 62 -15.33 -9.17 -11.78
CA TRP A 62 -14.08 -9.60 -11.14
C TRP A 62 -13.08 -8.46 -10.93
N MET A 63 -12.97 -7.54 -11.88
CA MET A 63 -11.94 -6.50 -11.87
C MET A 63 -12.39 -5.20 -11.21
N VAL A 64 -13.70 -4.92 -11.24
CA VAL A 64 -14.25 -3.63 -10.79
C VAL A 64 -15.24 -3.82 -9.66
N GLU A 65 -16.33 -4.57 -9.89
CA GLU A 65 -17.45 -4.54 -8.93
C GLU A 65 -17.13 -5.23 -7.60
N VAL A 66 -16.58 -6.44 -7.64
CA VAL A 66 -16.24 -7.22 -6.43
C VAL A 66 -15.11 -6.61 -5.60
N PRO A 67 -13.96 -6.21 -6.18
CA PRO A 67 -12.88 -5.64 -5.38
C PRO A 67 -13.21 -4.22 -4.90
N VAL A 68 -13.84 -3.38 -5.75
CA VAL A 68 -14.00 -1.95 -5.43
C VAL A 68 -15.38 -1.63 -4.87
N LEU A 69 -16.45 -1.99 -5.58
CA LEU A 69 -17.80 -1.53 -5.22
C LEU A 69 -18.36 -2.26 -4.01
N VAL A 70 -18.06 -3.55 -3.84
CA VAL A 70 -18.48 -4.29 -2.63
C VAL A 70 -17.80 -3.75 -1.38
N GLU A 71 -16.51 -3.39 -1.45
CA GLU A 71 -15.81 -2.78 -0.31
C GLU A 71 -16.42 -1.42 0.04
N ARG A 72 -16.76 -0.61 -0.97
CA ARG A 72 -17.47 0.66 -0.77
C ARG A 72 -18.84 0.44 -0.14
N TRP A 73 -19.58 -0.60 -0.53
CA TRP A 73 -20.88 -0.90 0.06
C TRP A 73 -20.75 -1.32 1.53
N GLU A 74 -19.83 -2.25 1.85
CA GLU A 74 -19.58 -2.72 3.23
C GLU A 74 -19.17 -1.58 4.18
N ASN A 75 -18.32 -0.66 3.68
CA ASN A 75 -17.77 0.41 4.50
C ASN A 75 -18.62 1.68 4.52
N LYS A 76 -19.73 1.76 3.78
CA LYS A 76 -20.55 2.98 3.68
C LYS A 76 -21.00 3.48 5.05
N LYS A 77 -21.62 2.61 5.84
CA LYS A 77 -22.16 2.97 7.15
C LYS A 77 -21.04 3.44 8.10
N ILE A 78 -19.96 2.67 8.18
CA ILE A 78 -18.81 2.97 9.05
C ILE A 78 -18.18 4.31 8.67
N THR A 79 -17.97 4.55 7.38
CA THR A 79 -17.34 5.78 6.90
C THR A 79 -18.21 7.01 7.17
N VAL A 80 -19.52 6.92 6.90
CA VAL A 80 -20.48 7.99 7.20
C VAL A 80 -20.52 8.29 8.70
N ASP A 81 -20.60 7.26 9.53
CA ASP A 81 -20.63 7.44 10.98
C ASP A 81 -19.31 8.06 11.49
N GLN A 82 -18.16 7.68 10.95
CA GLN A 82 -16.85 8.28 11.27
C GLN A 82 -16.78 9.77 10.88
N TRP A 83 -17.30 10.15 9.72
CA TRP A 83 -17.36 11.56 9.32
C TRP A 83 -18.27 12.37 10.24
N MET A 84 -19.44 11.83 10.58
CA MET A 84 -20.35 12.47 11.53
C MET A 84 -19.73 12.64 12.92
N ILE A 85 -19.02 11.62 13.42
CA ILE A 85 -18.31 11.70 14.71
C ILE A 85 -17.25 12.79 14.66
N ARG A 86 -16.41 12.81 13.62
CA ARG A 86 -15.36 13.83 13.44
C ARG A 86 -15.91 15.25 13.43
N ASP A 87 -16.99 15.48 12.70
CA ASP A 87 -17.59 16.82 12.61
C ASP A 87 -18.28 17.21 13.93
N ARG A 88 -18.89 16.24 14.64
CA ARG A 88 -19.44 16.46 15.97
C ARG A 88 -18.35 16.81 16.99
N GLU A 89 -17.21 16.12 16.97
CA GLU A 89 -16.07 16.42 17.83
C GLU A 89 -15.50 17.80 17.54
N SER A 90 -15.44 18.18 16.25
CA SER A 90 -15.03 19.51 15.80
C SER A 90 -15.97 20.60 16.35
N ASP A 91 -17.29 20.39 16.24
CA ASP A 91 -18.29 21.29 16.81
C ASP A 91 -18.18 21.38 18.34
N MET A 92 -18.03 20.26 19.06
CA MET A 92 -17.86 20.27 20.52
C MET A 92 -16.58 21.02 20.94
N ARG A 93 -15.48 20.87 20.21
CA ARG A 93 -14.24 21.62 20.46
C ARG A 93 -14.43 23.11 20.22
N LEU A 94 -15.11 23.46 19.14
CA LEU A 94 -15.49 24.84 18.83
C LEU A 94 -16.57 25.41 19.76
N GLU A 95 -17.30 24.61 20.50
CA GLU A 95 -18.19 25.12 21.54
C GLU A 95 -17.42 25.40 22.84
N ARG A 96 -16.59 24.44 23.25
CA ARG A 96 -15.87 24.45 24.53
C ARG A 96 -14.69 25.41 24.57
N ALA A 97 -13.93 25.55 23.48
CA ALA A 97 -12.70 26.33 23.55
C ALA A 97 -12.96 27.80 23.94
N ARG A 98 -12.07 28.32 24.76
CA ARG A 98 -12.03 29.71 25.21
C ARG A 98 -10.60 30.21 25.05
N PRO A 99 -10.39 31.50 24.79
CA PRO A 99 -9.06 32.07 24.85
C PRO A 99 -8.46 31.79 26.23
N SER A 100 -7.21 31.31 26.26
CA SER A 100 -6.47 31.07 27.50
C SER A 100 -6.19 32.36 28.27
N ILE A 101 -6.04 33.47 27.54
CA ILE A 101 -5.80 34.82 28.06
C ILE A 101 -6.82 35.76 27.41
N GLU A 102 -7.35 36.72 28.17
CA GLU A 102 -8.22 37.75 27.60
C GLU A 102 -7.41 38.65 26.64
N PRO A 103 -7.70 38.62 25.33
CA PRO A 103 -6.85 39.29 24.35
C PRO A 103 -7.04 40.81 24.38
N ILE A 104 -5.94 41.52 24.21
CA ILE A 104 -5.90 42.97 24.07
C ILE A 104 -5.73 43.29 22.57
N CYS A 105 -6.33 44.38 22.07
CA CYS A 105 -6.16 44.76 20.68
C CYS A 105 -4.71 45.15 20.38
N SER A 106 -4.04 44.40 19.52
CA SER A 106 -2.65 44.64 19.10
C SER A 106 -2.44 45.96 18.35
N HIS A 107 -3.50 46.57 17.84
CA HIS A 107 -3.42 47.86 17.15
C HIS A 107 -3.60 49.09 18.06
N CYS A 108 -4.29 48.97 19.19
CA CYS A 108 -4.65 50.14 20.01
C CYS A 108 -4.63 49.92 21.52
N GLY A 109 -4.26 48.73 22.01
CA GLY A 109 -4.22 48.39 23.44
C GLY A 109 -5.60 48.31 24.12
N GLY A 110 -6.70 48.35 23.35
CA GLY A 110 -8.05 48.30 23.89
C GLY A 110 -8.42 46.92 24.44
N GLN A 111 -9.06 46.90 25.62
CA GLN A 111 -9.69 45.73 26.23
C GLN A 111 -11.16 45.56 25.77
N GLY A 112 -11.76 44.41 26.06
CA GLY A 112 -13.17 44.13 25.74
C GLY A 112 -13.42 43.84 24.26
N LEU A 113 -12.61 42.97 23.65
CA LEU A 113 -12.77 42.60 22.25
C LEU A 113 -13.99 41.70 22.06
N ARG A 114 -14.73 41.91 20.97
CA ARG A 114 -15.92 41.10 20.67
C ARG A 114 -15.56 39.93 19.77
N LEU A 115 -15.75 38.71 20.26
CA LEU A 115 -15.55 37.50 19.45
C LEU A 115 -16.48 37.52 18.23
N LYS A 116 -15.91 37.31 17.06
CA LYS A 116 -16.62 37.29 15.77
C LYS A 116 -16.63 35.93 15.13
N LEU A 117 -15.48 35.27 15.14
CA LEU A 117 -15.28 33.99 14.47
C LEU A 117 -14.48 33.07 15.36
N LYS A 118 -14.79 31.79 15.24
CA LYS A 118 -14.08 30.71 15.88
C LYS A 118 -14.03 29.56 14.89
N GLU A 119 -12.82 29.17 14.50
CA GLU A 119 -12.59 28.17 13.45
C GLU A 119 -11.41 27.27 13.79
N LEU A 120 -11.40 26.07 13.23
CA LEU A 120 -10.28 25.12 13.32
C LEU A 120 -9.38 25.31 12.09
N ILE A 121 -8.12 25.65 12.32
CA ILE A 121 -7.14 25.93 11.27
C ILE A 121 -5.82 25.21 11.58
N HIS A 122 -5.16 24.68 10.56
CA HIS A 122 -3.80 24.16 10.69
C HIS A 122 -2.80 25.31 10.85
N ARG A 123 -2.00 25.26 11.90
CA ARG A 123 -0.82 26.13 12.04
C ARG A 123 0.28 25.59 11.12
N SER A 124 1.07 26.49 10.52
CA SER A 124 2.16 26.08 9.64
C SER A 124 3.13 25.15 10.38
N GLY A 125 3.38 23.96 9.82
CA GLY A 125 4.23 22.93 10.41
C GLY A 125 3.54 21.98 11.39
N ASP A 126 2.27 22.24 11.75
CA ASP A 126 1.53 21.39 12.69
C ASP A 126 0.62 20.38 11.97
N ASN A 127 0.68 19.13 12.44
CA ASN A 127 -0.20 18.05 11.97
C ASN A 127 -1.61 18.11 12.60
N TYR A 128 -1.86 19.05 13.51
CA TYR A 128 -3.13 19.19 14.20
C TYR A 128 -3.77 20.57 13.95
N GLN A 129 -5.10 20.61 13.95
CA GLN A 129 -5.85 21.86 13.86
C GLN A 129 -5.89 22.53 15.23
N SER A 130 -5.58 23.83 15.26
CA SER A 130 -5.73 24.69 16.43
C SER A 130 -6.96 25.57 16.28
N VAL A 131 -7.54 25.98 17.40
CA VAL A 131 -8.67 26.91 17.37
C VAL A 131 -8.14 28.33 17.18
N LEU A 132 -8.60 29.00 16.13
CA LEU A 132 -8.37 30.41 15.89
C LEU A 132 -9.60 31.23 16.31
N PHE A 133 -9.36 32.23 17.16
CA PHE A 133 -10.37 33.18 17.61
C PHE A 133 -10.14 34.52 16.92
N MET A 134 -11.12 35.01 16.15
CA MET A 134 -11.06 36.35 15.56
C MET A 134 -11.99 37.30 16.32
N PHE A 135 -11.45 38.46 16.70
CA PHE A 135 -12.16 39.47 17.45
C PHE A 135 -12.24 40.80 16.69
N ASP A 136 -13.36 41.52 16.86
CA ASP A 136 -13.48 42.92 16.45
C ASP A 136 -13.16 43.83 17.65
N CYS A 137 -12.29 44.83 17.43
CA CYS A 137 -12.05 45.88 18.41
C CYS A 137 -13.08 47.01 18.28
N GLY A 138 -13.84 47.29 19.34
CA GLY A 138 -14.81 48.39 19.35
C GLY A 138 -14.19 49.79 19.22
N LYS A 139 -12.94 49.98 19.63
CA LYS A 139 -12.24 51.28 19.60
C LYS A 139 -11.69 51.62 18.21
N CYS A 140 -10.89 50.73 17.61
CA CYS A 140 -10.22 51.00 16.34
C CYS A 140 -10.89 50.34 15.12
N LYS A 141 -11.93 49.52 15.33
CA LYS A 141 -12.65 48.75 14.29
C LYS A 141 -11.79 47.78 13.47
N LYS A 142 -10.54 47.55 13.88
CA LYS A 142 -9.67 46.52 13.30
C LYS A 142 -9.96 45.16 13.94
N ARG A 143 -9.59 44.10 13.21
CA ARG A 143 -9.69 42.72 13.69
C ARG A 143 -8.34 42.23 14.17
N CYS A 144 -8.35 41.47 15.25
CA CYS A 144 -7.19 40.74 15.74
C CYS A 144 -7.58 39.26 15.82
N ALA A 145 -6.66 38.37 15.48
CA ALA A 145 -6.90 36.94 15.54
C ALA A 145 -5.86 36.30 16.47
N PHE A 146 -6.31 35.40 17.34
CA PHE A 146 -5.46 34.76 18.34
C PHE A 146 -5.69 33.26 18.34
N TRP A 147 -4.62 32.51 18.49
CA TRP A 147 -4.65 31.07 18.70
C TRP A 147 -5.12 30.73 20.12
N GLU A 148 -5.44 29.45 20.35
CA GLU A 148 -5.89 28.92 21.64
C GLU A 148 -4.87 29.12 22.78
N ASP A 149 -3.58 29.13 22.46
CA ASP A 149 -2.48 29.41 23.38
C ASP A 149 -2.31 30.91 23.70
N GLY A 150 -3.12 31.79 23.09
CA GLY A 150 -3.05 33.24 23.26
C GLY A 150 -2.04 33.93 22.33
N THR A 151 -1.32 33.18 21.50
CA THR A 151 -0.42 33.77 20.50
C THR A 151 -1.22 34.46 19.39
N GLU A 152 -0.77 35.64 18.95
CA GLU A 152 -1.43 36.35 17.86
C GLU A 152 -1.19 35.61 16.53
N TRP A 153 -2.22 35.56 15.69
CA TRP A 153 -2.11 35.03 14.36
C TRP A 153 -1.51 36.08 13.44
N GLU A 154 -0.42 35.69 12.80
CA GLU A 154 0.21 36.46 11.74
C GLU A 154 -0.14 35.84 10.39
N SER A 155 -0.50 36.70 9.43
CA SER A 155 -0.68 36.25 8.06
C SER A 155 0.65 35.70 7.55
N PRO A 156 0.69 34.48 6.99
CA PRO A 156 1.91 33.98 6.36
C PRO A 156 2.33 34.95 5.25
N ALA A 157 3.62 35.27 5.20
CA ALA A 157 4.19 36.05 4.12
C ALA A 157 4.20 35.22 2.84
N THR A 158 3.61 35.76 1.76
CA THR A 158 3.65 35.13 0.45
C THR A 158 4.87 35.65 -0.31
N PRO A 159 5.91 34.82 -0.57
CA PRO A 159 7.10 35.29 -1.26
C PRO A 159 6.82 35.55 -2.75
N CYS A 160 7.42 36.60 -3.29
CA CYS A 160 7.33 36.93 -4.70
C CYS A 160 8.07 35.88 -5.55
N PRO A 161 7.45 35.31 -6.60
CA PRO A 161 8.11 34.31 -7.45
C PRO A 161 9.30 34.85 -8.25
N LYS A 162 9.45 36.19 -8.38
CA LYS A 162 10.55 36.82 -9.12
C LYS A 162 11.75 37.22 -8.25
N CYS A 163 11.50 37.72 -7.04
CA CYS A 163 12.54 38.32 -6.21
C CYS A 163 12.54 37.84 -4.75
N ASN A 164 11.62 36.91 -4.41
CA ASN A 164 11.45 36.35 -3.07
C ASN A 164 11.13 37.37 -1.96
N ALA A 165 10.87 38.64 -2.31
CA ALA A 165 10.37 39.65 -1.38
C ALA A 165 8.89 39.40 -1.06
N ASP A 166 8.45 39.85 0.11
CA ASP A 166 7.06 39.64 0.55
C ASP A 166 6.05 40.39 -0.34
N LEU A 167 5.01 39.68 -0.75
CA LEU A 167 3.88 40.25 -1.48
C LEU A 167 2.90 40.91 -0.52
N VAL A 168 2.45 42.10 -0.88
CA VAL A 168 1.32 42.77 -0.23
C VAL A 168 0.03 42.27 -0.86
N MET A 169 -0.91 41.83 -0.03
CA MET A 169 -2.21 41.32 -0.46
C MET A 169 -3.30 42.36 -0.20
N ASP A 170 -4.02 42.74 -1.26
CA ASP A 170 -5.23 43.55 -1.20
C ASP A 170 -6.43 42.71 -1.66
N VAL A 171 -7.55 42.80 -0.93
CA VAL A 171 -8.78 42.07 -1.28
C VAL A 171 -9.91 43.05 -1.55
N GLU A 172 -10.45 43.01 -2.78
CA GLU A 172 -11.63 43.76 -3.18
C GLU A 172 -12.82 42.82 -3.37
N VAL A 173 -13.95 43.10 -2.71
CA VAL A 173 -15.21 42.36 -2.90
C VAL A 173 -16.21 43.22 -3.66
N ARG A 174 -16.64 42.76 -4.83
CA ARG A 174 -17.68 43.41 -5.64
C ARG A 174 -18.79 42.41 -5.98
N GLY A 175 -19.91 42.51 -5.28
CA GLY A 175 -21.05 41.61 -5.45
C GLY A 175 -20.65 40.16 -5.14
N THR A 176 -20.66 39.28 -6.15
CA THR A 176 -20.32 37.86 -6.02
C THR A 176 -18.88 37.53 -6.42
N ILE A 177 -18.06 38.54 -6.70
CA ILE A 177 -16.66 38.37 -7.12
C ILE A 177 -15.75 38.94 -6.05
N MET A 178 -14.89 38.07 -5.50
CA MET A 178 -13.74 38.47 -4.70
C MET A 178 -12.54 38.58 -5.63
N THR A 179 -11.85 39.71 -5.61
CA THR A 179 -10.60 39.92 -6.34
C THR A 179 -9.48 40.08 -5.33
N THR A 180 -8.55 39.14 -5.29
CA THR A 180 -7.33 39.22 -4.49
C THR A 180 -6.20 39.70 -5.38
N ILE A 181 -5.52 40.76 -4.97
CA ILE A 181 -4.41 41.38 -5.70
C ILE A 181 -3.15 41.20 -4.86
N HIS A 182 -2.19 40.46 -5.38
CA HIS A 182 -0.86 40.34 -4.78
C HIS A 182 0.10 41.26 -5.52
N THR A 183 0.67 42.23 -4.80
CA THR A 183 1.60 43.21 -5.36
C THR A 183 2.95 43.09 -4.67
N CYS A 184 4.02 42.92 -5.45
CA CYS A 184 5.38 43.01 -4.93
C CYS A 184 5.81 44.47 -4.85
N GLN A 185 6.36 44.92 -3.72
CA GLN A 185 6.90 46.28 -3.59
C GLN A 185 8.35 46.38 -4.10
N ALA A 186 9.09 45.27 -4.12
CA ALA A 186 10.48 45.22 -4.57
C ALA A 186 10.65 45.04 -6.09
N CYS A 187 9.59 44.65 -6.81
CA CYS A 187 9.60 44.50 -8.26
C CYS A 187 8.19 44.73 -8.83
N ASP A 188 8.05 44.93 -10.14
CA ASP A 188 6.76 45.19 -10.80
C ASP A 188 5.86 43.94 -10.94
N TYR A 189 6.02 42.93 -10.07
CA TYR A 189 5.17 41.75 -10.08
C TYR A 189 3.80 42.05 -9.46
N LYS A 190 2.74 41.74 -10.22
CA LYS A 190 1.36 41.84 -9.79
C LYS A 190 0.57 40.63 -10.26
N GLU A 191 -0.08 39.97 -9.32
CA GLU A 191 -0.99 38.84 -9.58
C GLU A 191 -2.40 39.22 -9.13
N VAL A 192 -3.40 38.86 -9.94
CA VAL A 192 -4.81 39.18 -9.67
C VAL A 192 -5.61 37.91 -9.79
N GLU A 193 -6.08 37.40 -8.66
CA GLU A 193 -6.95 36.26 -8.57
C GLU A 193 -8.41 36.70 -8.44
N LYS A 194 -9.32 36.06 -9.16
CA LYS A 194 -10.76 36.34 -9.08
C LYS A 194 -11.52 35.08 -8.70
N VAL A 195 -12.18 35.13 -7.54
CA VAL A 195 -13.01 34.04 -7.02
C VAL A 195 -14.48 34.43 -7.15
N HIS A 196 -15.24 33.66 -7.92
CA HIS A 196 -16.69 33.78 -7.99
C HIS A 196 -17.33 33.02 -6.83
N MET A 197 -17.89 33.74 -5.85
CA MET A 197 -18.50 33.17 -4.65
C MET A 197 -19.74 32.29 -4.94
N ASN A 198 -20.40 32.50 -6.10
CA ASN A 198 -21.63 31.81 -6.48
C ASN A 198 -21.48 30.94 -7.75
N ARG A 199 -20.35 30.26 -7.92
CA ARG A 199 -20.20 29.31 -9.03
C ARG A 199 -21.12 28.10 -8.77
N LYS A 200 -22.25 28.02 -9.47
CA LYS A 200 -23.08 26.81 -9.48
C LYS A 200 -22.30 25.70 -10.16
N GLU A 201 -22.10 24.59 -9.44
CA GLU A 201 -21.58 23.36 -10.06
C GLU A 201 -22.48 22.97 -11.23
N LYS A 202 -21.87 22.59 -12.36
CA LYS A 202 -22.63 22.06 -13.48
C LYS A 202 -23.25 20.74 -13.01
N LYS A 203 -24.58 20.65 -13.05
CA LYS A 203 -25.27 19.39 -12.75
C LYS A 203 -24.80 18.35 -13.76
N ASP A 204 -24.27 17.26 -13.23
CA ASP A 204 -23.84 16.11 -14.01
C ASP A 204 -25.08 15.34 -14.49
N PRO A 205 -25.34 15.28 -15.80
CA PRO A 205 -26.56 14.68 -16.35
C PRO A 205 -26.61 13.15 -16.11
N ASP A 206 -25.46 12.49 -16.00
CA ASP A 206 -25.38 11.03 -15.89
C ASP A 206 -25.22 10.55 -14.45
N TYR A 207 -25.28 11.46 -13.48
CA TYR A 207 -25.04 11.13 -12.07
C TYR A 207 -26.03 10.08 -11.55
N GLU A 208 -27.34 10.28 -11.77
CA GLU A 208 -28.38 9.35 -11.27
C GLU A 208 -28.28 7.95 -11.89
N HIS A 209 -27.89 7.88 -13.17
CA HIS A 209 -27.66 6.60 -13.83
C HIS A 209 -26.47 5.87 -13.22
N HIS A 210 -25.34 6.57 -13.08
CA HIS A 210 -24.12 6.01 -12.48
C HIS A 210 -24.27 5.69 -10.99
N LYS A 211 -25.05 6.48 -10.24
CA LYS A 211 -25.37 6.19 -8.84
C LYS A 211 -26.04 4.82 -8.71
N LYS A 212 -27.03 4.52 -9.57
CA LYS A 212 -27.69 3.19 -9.58
C LYS A 212 -26.75 2.06 -9.99
N LEU A 213 -25.78 2.34 -10.85
CA LEU A 213 -24.83 1.34 -11.33
C LEU A 213 -23.76 1.02 -10.28
N PHE A 214 -23.18 2.05 -9.66
CA PHE A 214 -22.00 1.94 -8.81
C PHE A 214 -22.31 1.88 -7.31
N CYS A 215 -23.36 2.54 -6.83
CA CYS A 215 -23.80 2.40 -5.45
C CYS A 215 -24.68 1.16 -5.33
N LEU A 216 -24.08 0.05 -4.88
CA LEU A 216 -24.77 -1.22 -4.74
C LEU A 216 -25.96 -1.12 -3.77
N THR A 217 -27.08 -1.75 -4.15
CA THR A 217 -28.18 -2.02 -3.23
C THR A 217 -27.79 -3.16 -2.28
N ASP A 218 -28.48 -3.29 -1.15
CA ASP A 218 -28.17 -4.34 -0.17
C ASP A 218 -28.31 -5.76 -0.75
N GLU A 219 -29.32 -5.98 -1.59
CA GLU A 219 -29.50 -7.25 -2.30
C GLU A 219 -28.30 -7.56 -3.22
N ARG A 220 -27.87 -6.58 -4.01
CA ARG A 220 -26.75 -6.76 -4.95
C ARG A 220 -25.42 -6.86 -4.22
N GLY A 221 -25.20 -6.06 -3.18
CA GLY A 221 -24.02 -6.09 -2.33
C GLY A 221 -23.85 -7.44 -1.65
N THR A 222 -24.91 -7.98 -1.05
CA THR A 222 -24.90 -9.32 -0.41
C THR A 222 -24.59 -10.42 -1.42
N LEU A 223 -25.22 -10.38 -2.60
CA LEU A 223 -24.95 -11.35 -3.67
C LEU A 223 -23.48 -11.33 -4.07
N MET A 224 -22.92 -10.13 -4.32
CA MET A 224 -21.54 -9.98 -4.77
C MET A 224 -20.52 -10.31 -3.69
N GLN A 225 -20.82 -10.00 -2.43
CA GLN A 225 -19.99 -10.38 -1.29
C GLN A 225 -19.83 -11.90 -1.21
N ALA A 226 -20.91 -12.67 -1.42
CA ALA A 226 -20.83 -14.13 -1.49
C ALA A 226 -19.96 -14.63 -2.66
N TYR A 227 -19.93 -13.90 -3.77
CA TYR A 227 -19.04 -14.20 -4.90
C TYR A 227 -17.57 -13.85 -4.63
N ARG A 228 -17.28 -12.88 -3.75
CA ARG A 228 -15.91 -12.45 -3.44
C ARG A 228 -15.05 -13.60 -2.94
N HIS A 229 -15.55 -14.43 -2.04
CA HIS A 229 -14.78 -15.56 -1.51
C HIS A 229 -14.39 -16.54 -2.63
N LYS A 230 -15.35 -16.90 -3.49
CA LYS A 230 -15.10 -17.78 -4.64
C LYS A 230 -14.10 -17.17 -5.62
N TRP A 231 -14.14 -15.84 -5.79
CA TRP A 231 -13.19 -15.12 -6.62
C TRP A 231 -11.78 -15.10 -6.02
N GLN A 232 -11.64 -14.81 -4.72
CA GLN A 232 -10.34 -14.82 -4.04
C GLN A 232 -9.68 -16.20 -4.13
N GLU A 233 -10.47 -17.26 -3.96
CA GLU A 233 -9.98 -18.63 -4.13
C GLU A 233 -9.56 -18.93 -5.58
N ALA A 234 -10.35 -18.49 -6.57
CA ALA A 234 -10.00 -18.63 -7.98
C ALA A 234 -8.72 -17.86 -8.36
N CYS A 235 -8.55 -16.63 -7.85
CA CYS A 235 -7.32 -15.85 -8.03
C CYS A 235 -6.11 -16.57 -7.44
N ARG A 236 -6.22 -17.10 -6.21
CA ARG A 236 -5.13 -17.88 -5.61
C ARG A 236 -4.74 -19.09 -6.47
N MET A 237 -5.72 -19.84 -6.98
CA MET A 237 -5.45 -20.98 -7.87
C MET A 237 -4.78 -20.54 -9.18
N MET A 238 -5.21 -19.40 -9.77
CA MET A 238 -4.56 -18.84 -10.95
C MET A 238 -3.13 -18.41 -10.66
N ASP A 239 -2.87 -17.77 -9.53
CA ASP A 239 -1.52 -17.36 -9.11
C ASP A 239 -0.60 -18.58 -8.91
N GLU A 240 -1.10 -19.64 -8.27
CA GLU A 240 -0.37 -20.89 -8.10
C GLU A 240 -0.02 -21.56 -9.44
N GLU A 241 -0.97 -21.59 -10.38
CA GLU A 241 -0.73 -22.17 -11.71
C GLU A 241 0.23 -21.31 -12.53
N MET A 242 0.08 -19.98 -12.50
CA MET A 242 1.02 -19.06 -13.14
C MET A 242 2.42 -19.17 -12.54
N GLU A 243 2.55 -19.35 -11.21
CA GLU A 243 3.84 -19.60 -10.57
C GLU A 243 4.46 -20.89 -11.10
N ARG A 244 3.70 -21.98 -11.19
CA ARG A 244 4.18 -23.26 -11.75
C ARG A 244 4.60 -23.12 -13.21
N ASP A 245 3.80 -22.47 -14.04
CA ASP A 245 4.13 -22.23 -15.45
C ASP A 245 5.39 -21.38 -15.60
N SER A 246 5.54 -20.33 -14.78
CA SER A 246 6.73 -19.49 -14.79
C SER A 246 8.00 -20.24 -14.36
N LYS A 247 7.85 -21.22 -13.47
CA LYS A 247 8.93 -22.06 -12.94
C LYS A 247 8.98 -23.43 -13.60
N LYS A 248 8.30 -23.64 -14.73
CA LYS A 248 8.17 -24.95 -15.38
C LYS A 248 9.50 -25.65 -15.60
N GLU A 249 10.51 -24.91 -16.08
CA GLU A 249 11.86 -25.45 -16.25
C GLU A 249 12.50 -25.93 -14.95
N MET A 250 12.20 -25.28 -13.82
CA MET A 250 12.70 -25.70 -12.50
C MET A 250 11.98 -26.96 -12.05
N TYR A 251 10.66 -27.03 -12.19
CA TYR A 251 9.87 -28.22 -11.87
C TYR A 251 10.26 -29.43 -12.76
N ASP A 252 10.58 -29.19 -14.03
CA ASP A 252 11.12 -30.23 -14.93
C ASP A 252 12.48 -30.78 -14.45
N VAL A 253 13.31 -29.94 -13.82
CA VAL A 253 14.56 -30.39 -13.17
C VAL A 253 14.27 -31.11 -11.87
N VAL A 254 13.34 -30.62 -11.04
CA VAL A 254 12.91 -31.28 -9.79
C VAL A 254 12.42 -32.69 -10.05
N SER A 255 11.61 -32.90 -11.11
CA SER A 255 11.08 -34.22 -11.46
C SER A 255 12.17 -35.25 -11.84
N LYS A 256 13.38 -34.78 -12.15
CA LYS A 256 14.54 -35.62 -12.49
C LYS A 256 15.51 -35.82 -11.32
N LEU A 257 15.28 -35.17 -10.17
CA LEU A 257 16.12 -35.32 -8.99
C LEU A 257 15.90 -36.68 -8.33
N ASN A 258 16.98 -37.24 -7.79
CA ASN A 258 16.94 -38.46 -7.01
C ASN A 258 16.46 -38.15 -5.58
N LEU A 259 15.25 -38.58 -5.25
CA LEU A 259 14.67 -38.45 -3.92
C LEU A 259 15.22 -39.56 -3.00
N LEU A 260 16.32 -39.27 -2.31
CA LEU A 260 16.99 -40.22 -1.43
C LEU A 260 16.38 -40.21 -0.04
N LYS A 261 16.16 -41.39 0.53
CA LYS A 261 15.91 -41.54 1.97
C LYS A 261 17.24 -41.53 2.72
N VAL A 262 17.19 -41.41 4.05
CA VAL A 262 18.40 -41.35 4.89
C VAL A 262 19.32 -42.55 4.69
N VAL A 263 18.77 -43.76 4.48
CA VAL A 263 19.58 -44.96 4.22
C VAL A 263 20.32 -44.84 2.88
N ASP A 264 19.60 -44.45 1.83
CA ASP A 264 20.17 -44.29 0.49
C ASP A 264 21.22 -43.17 0.44
N LEU A 265 21.03 -42.12 1.26
CA LEU A 265 21.98 -41.02 1.42
C LEU A 265 23.33 -41.51 1.96
N ILE A 266 23.31 -42.38 2.98
CA ILE A 266 24.52 -42.94 3.60
C ILE A 266 25.31 -43.73 2.55
N ASP A 267 24.63 -44.62 1.84
CA ASP A 267 25.24 -45.46 0.80
C ASP A 267 25.81 -44.62 -0.36
N THR A 268 25.08 -43.57 -0.76
CA THR A 268 25.47 -42.67 -1.85
C THR A 268 26.70 -41.84 -1.50
N LEU A 269 26.86 -41.43 -0.24
CA LEU A 269 27.98 -40.61 0.22
C LEU A 269 29.23 -41.42 0.57
N GLN A 270 29.09 -42.69 0.96
CA GLN A 270 30.20 -43.47 1.50
C GLN A 270 31.32 -43.71 0.48
N SER A 271 31.01 -44.21 -0.71
CA SER A 271 32.03 -44.51 -1.74
C SER A 271 32.79 -43.26 -2.23
N PRO A 272 32.12 -42.13 -2.55
CA PRO A 272 32.83 -40.92 -2.99
C PRO A 272 33.69 -40.26 -1.91
N ILE A 273 33.26 -40.30 -0.64
CA ILE A 273 34.01 -39.72 0.48
C ILE A 273 35.27 -40.54 0.79
N GLU A 274 35.16 -41.87 0.76
CA GLU A 274 36.31 -42.76 0.90
C GLU A 274 37.33 -42.59 -0.23
N ALA A 275 36.85 -42.46 -1.47
CA ALA A 275 37.70 -42.17 -2.64
C ALA A 275 38.42 -40.81 -2.54
N ALA A 276 37.83 -39.83 -1.85
CA ALA A 276 38.48 -38.54 -1.57
C ALA A 276 39.54 -38.60 -0.45
N GLY A 277 39.71 -39.77 0.19
CA GLY A 277 40.71 -40.02 1.22
C GLY A 277 40.23 -39.76 2.65
N PHE A 278 38.91 -39.69 2.87
CA PHE A 278 38.34 -39.60 4.20
C PHE A 278 37.84 -40.97 4.65
N ILE A 279 38.03 -41.30 5.92
CA ILE A 279 37.68 -42.62 6.48
C ILE A 279 36.77 -42.46 7.69
N GLU A 280 36.16 -43.57 8.12
CA GLU A 280 35.22 -43.60 9.25
C GLU A 280 34.09 -42.57 9.12
N LEU A 281 33.42 -42.55 7.96
CA LEU A 281 32.22 -41.74 7.80
C LEU A 281 31.13 -42.26 8.76
N ARG A 282 30.64 -41.39 9.63
CA ARG A 282 29.58 -41.68 10.60
C ARG A 282 28.50 -40.61 10.49
N PHE A 283 27.26 -41.04 10.57
CA PHE A 283 26.10 -40.16 10.66
C PHE A 283 25.54 -40.21 12.07
N GLU A 284 25.20 -39.04 12.60
CA GLU A 284 24.55 -38.92 13.89
C GLU A 284 23.02 -39.05 13.76
N LYS A 285 22.32 -38.90 14.88
CA LYS A 285 20.86 -38.93 14.90
C LYS A 285 20.31 -37.72 14.11
N PRO A 286 19.29 -37.93 13.26
CA PRO A 286 18.64 -36.82 12.58
C PRO A 286 18.03 -35.82 13.57
N ASP A 287 18.15 -34.54 13.25
CA ASP A 287 17.42 -33.45 13.90
C ASP A 287 16.09 -33.24 13.16
N ILE A 288 14.97 -33.46 13.87
CA ILE A 288 13.59 -33.36 13.35
C ILE A 288 12.93 -32.07 13.86
N GLY A 289 13.72 -30.98 13.89
CA GLY A 289 13.24 -29.65 14.27
C GLY A 289 12.42 -28.97 13.17
N ARG A 290 12.73 -27.70 12.90
CA ARG A 290 12.08 -26.92 11.84
C ARG A 290 12.49 -27.37 10.42
N GLU A 291 13.70 -27.90 10.28
CA GLU A 291 14.23 -28.48 9.05
C GLU A 291 14.77 -29.87 9.39
N PHE A 292 14.55 -30.87 8.54
CA PHE A 292 15.11 -32.20 8.73
C PHE A 292 16.58 -32.19 8.28
N SER A 293 17.50 -32.46 9.22
CA SER A 293 18.94 -32.46 8.94
C SER A 293 19.65 -33.61 9.63
N VAL A 294 20.79 -34.02 9.07
CA VAL A 294 21.64 -35.07 9.61
C VAL A 294 23.07 -34.56 9.69
N GLU A 295 23.68 -34.70 10.87
CA GLU A 295 25.09 -34.42 11.07
C GLU A 295 25.93 -35.63 10.67
N PHE A 296 27.06 -35.37 10.01
CA PHE A 296 28.03 -36.39 9.63
C PHE A 296 29.42 -36.00 10.08
N SER A 297 30.27 -37.01 10.26
CA SER A 297 31.66 -36.84 10.61
C SER A 297 32.56 -37.87 9.93
N CYS A 298 33.82 -37.51 9.70
CA CYS A 298 34.83 -38.39 9.13
C CYS A 298 36.25 -37.93 9.51
N LEU A 299 37.24 -38.81 9.32
CA LEU A 299 38.66 -38.53 9.55
C LEU A 299 39.39 -38.36 8.22
N ASP A 300 40.27 -37.36 8.13
CA ASP A 300 41.18 -37.24 6.98
C ASP A 300 42.37 -38.20 7.15
N LYS A 301 42.51 -39.14 6.21
CA LYS A 301 43.62 -40.09 6.22
C LYS A 301 44.94 -39.44 5.81
N ASP A 302 44.88 -38.31 5.08
CA ASP A 302 46.04 -37.63 4.55
C ASP A 302 46.58 -36.59 5.53
N SER A 303 47.52 -37.03 6.36
CA SER A 303 48.23 -36.17 7.33
C SER A 303 49.04 -35.01 6.70
N SER A 304 49.23 -35.00 5.38
CA SER A 304 49.95 -33.94 4.66
C SER A 304 49.04 -32.77 4.24
N ARG A 305 47.71 -32.95 4.28
CA ARG A 305 46.75 -31.89 3.93
C ARG A 305 46.65 -30.86 5.04
N SER A 306 46.64 -29.59 4.64
CA SER A 306 46.25 -28.52 5.54
C SER A 306 44.74 -28.54 5.77
N ASP A 307 44.32 -28.05 6.94
CA ASP A 307 42.91 -27.87 7.32
C ASP A 307 42.05 -27.30 6.18
N ALA A 308 42.48 -26.18 5.59
CA ALA A 308 41.75 -25.53 4.49
C ALA A 308 41.56 -26.46 3.27
N LYS A 309 42.57 -27.28 2.94
CA LYS A 309 42.48 -28.24 1.83
C LYS A 309 41.55 -29.41 2.17
N SER A 310 41.61 -29.92 3.39
CA SER A 310 40.72 -30.99 3.86
C SER A 310 39.25 -30.56 3.81
N ARG A 311 38.93 -29.37 4.33
CA ARG A 311 37.58 -28.81 4.26
C ARG A 311 37.10 -28.60 2.82
N ALA A 312 37.95 -28.05 1.96
CA ALA A 312 37.60 -27.83 0.56
C ALA A 312 37.37 -29.15 -0.20
N ALA A 313 38.20 -30.16 0.04
CA ALA A 313 38.08 -31.47 -0.59
C ALA A 313 36.80 -32.20 -0.16
N LEU A 314 36.51 -32.24 1.15
CA LEU A 314 35.28 -32.88 1.65
C LEU A 314 34.04 -32.12 1.18
N LYS A 315 34.06 -30.79 1.22
CA LYS A 315 32.96 -29.95 0.73
C LYS A 315 32.70 -30.24 -0.74
N LYS A 316 33.74 -30.32 -1.55
CA LYS A 316 33.62 -30.65 -2.97
C LYS A 316 32.98 -32.01 -3.17
N ALA A 317 33.47 -33.05 -2.49
CA ALA A 317 32.95 -34.41 -2.60
C ALA A 317 31.45 -34.47 -2.23
N VAL A 318 31.08 -33.96 -1.05
CA VAL A 318 29.68 -33.96 -0.59
C VAL A 318 28.79 -33.15 -1.53
N THR A 319 29.22 -31.95 -1.93
CA THR A 319 28.39 -31.08 -2.78
C THR A 319 28.20 -31.67 -4.18
N SER A 320 29.25 -32.28 -4.77
CA SER A 320 29.14 -32.91 -6.08
C SER A 320 28.27 -34.15 -6.07
N THR A 321 28.37 -34.97 -5.01
CA THR A 321 27.60 -36.21 -4.89
C THR A 321 26.12 -35.94 -4.64
N LEU A 322 25.78 -34.83 -3.97
CA LEU A 322 24.40 -34.52 -3.64
C LEU A 322 23.71 -33.61 -4.68
N ALA A 323 24.42 -33.12 -5.70
CA ALA A 323 23.92 -32.08 -6.62
C ALA A 323 22.61 -32.47 -7.33
N ASP A 324 22.45 -33.75 -7.67
CA ASP A 324 21.29 -34.32 -8.36
C ASP A 324 20.26 -34.96 -7.40
N THR A 325 20.39 -34.70 -6.10
CA THR A 325 19.51 -35.27 -5.06
C THR A 325 18.66 -34.22 -4.37
N ASN A 326 17.74 -34.64 -3.50
CA ASN A 326 16.99 -33.75 -2.60
C ASN A 326 17.76 -33.30 -1.34
N TRP A 327 19.07 -33.57 -1.25
CA TRP A 327 19.90 -33.21 -0.09
C TRP A 327 20.92 -32.12 -0.43
N ARG A 328 21.23 -31.24 0.53
CA ARG A 328 22.31 -30.25 0.38
C ARG A 328 23.12 -30.08 1.66
N LEU A 329 24.42 -29.83 1.50
CA LEU A 329 25.27 -29.36 2.58
C LEU A 329 24.77 -27.98 3.06
N MET A 330 24.65 -27.82 4.37
CA MET A 330 24.21 -26.57 4.97
C MET A 330 25.28 -25.46 4.87
N SER A 331 24.85 -24.21 5.06
CA SER A 331 25.68 -23.01 4.86
C SER A 331 26.71 -22.77 5.97
N ASP A 332 26.55 -23.40 7.12
CA ASP A 332 27.54 -23.48 8.20
C ASP A 332 28.84 -24.21 7.77
N GLY A 333 28.76 -25.00 6.70
CA GLY A 333 29.92 -25.57 6.03
C GLY A 333 30.49 -26.78 6.77
N ILE A 334 31.81 -26.94 6.68
CA ILE A 334 32.52 -28.09 7.27
C ILE A 334 33.48 -27.57 8.34
N SER A 335 33.32 -28.07 9.55
CA SER A 335 34.27 -27.86 10.65
C SER A 335 35.42 -28.85 10.56
N TYR A 336 36.60 -28.40 11.01
CA TYR A 336 37.79 -29.23 11.11
C TYR A 336 38.41 -29.06 12.50
N ARG A 337 38.82 -30.16 13.11
CA ARG A 337 39.59 -30.17 14.35
C ARG A 337 40.49 -31.40 14.42
N LEU A 338 41.81 -31.19 14.37
CA LEU A 338 42.82 -32.25 14.53
C LEU A 338 42.62 -33.46 13.59
N GLY A 339 42.26 -33.22 12.33
CA GLY A 339 42.00 -34.28 11.35
C GLY A 339 40.58 -34.85 11.36
N TYR A 340 39.75 -34.44 12.32
CA TYR A 340 38.33 -34.76 12.36
C TYR A 340 37.52 -33.67 11.66
N LEU A 341 36.68 -34.05 10.70
CA LEU A 341 35.79 -33.16 9.97
C LEU A 341 34.34 -33.51 10.30
N SER A 342 33.52 -32.49 10.44
CA SER A 342 32.07 -32.65 10.60
C SER A 342 31.30 -31.60 9.80
N GLY A 343 30.07 -31.93 9.45
CA GLY A 343 29.17 -31.05 8.72
C GLY A 343 27.74 -31.54 8.80
N ARG A 344 26.81 -30.73 8.28
CA ARG A 344 25.38 -31.06 8.28
C ARG A 344 24.79 -31.02 6.89
N VAL A 345 23.97 -32.00 6.58
CA VAL A 345 23.17 -32.05 5.35
C VAL A 345 21.70 -31.90 5.70
N ARG A 346 20.97 -31.11 4.91
CA ARG A 346 19.53 -30.93 5.04
C ARG A 346 18.80 -31.48 3.83
N VAL A 347 17.58 -31.97 4.03
CA VAL A 347 16.71 -32.44 2.97
C VAL A 347 15.68 -31.37 2.60
N TYR A 348 15.29 -31.36 1.33
CA TYR A 348 14.14 -30.60 0.84
C TYR A 348 13.04 -31.59 0.44
N GLU A 349 11.88 -31.49 1.08
CA GLU A 349 10.81 -32.47 0.92
C GLU A 349 9.75 -32.04 -0.09
N SER A 350 9.51 -30.73 -0.24
CA SER A 350 8.50 -30.22 -1.16
C SER A 350 9.10 -29.88 -2.53
N GLU A 351 8.32 -30.12 -3.59
CA GLU A 351 8.71 -29.74 -4.95
C GLU A 351 8.94 -28.24 -5.09
N LYS A 352 8.19 -27.42 -4.34
CA LYS A 352 8.35 -25.96 -4.31
C LYS A 352 9.71 -25.56 -3.72
N ASP A 353 10.11 -26.16 -2.60
CA ASP A 353 11.40 -25.84 -1.98
C ASP A 353 12.58 -26.28 -2.86
N LEU A 354 12.43 -27.41 -3.57
CA LEU A 354 13.42 -27.88 -4.55
C LEU A 354 13.49 -26.95 -5.77
N ALA A 355 12.36 -26.48 -6.30
CA ALA A 355 12.32 -25.54 -7.41
C ALA A 355 12.98 -24.20 -7.03
N ASP A 356 12.67 -23.67 -5.84
CA ASP A 356 13.28 -22.46 -5.31
C ASP A 356 14.79 -22.62 -5.05
N LEU A 357 15.21 -23.81 -4.62
CA LEU A 357 16.63 -24.14 -4.47
C LEU A 357 17.37 -24.08 -5.81
N ILE A 358 16.86 -24.76 -6.85
CA ILE A 358 17.46 -24.78 -8.18
C ILE A 358 17.51 -23.37 -8.77
N GLU A 359 16.46 -22.58 -8.58
CA GLU A 359 16.43 -21.18 -9.02
C GLU A 359 17.53 -20.35 -8.35
N ARG A 360 17.75 -20.53 -7.04
CA ARG A 360 18.84 -19.87 -6.30
C ARG A 360 20.22 -20.35 -6.76
N GLU A 361 20.37 -21.64 -7.04
CA GLU A 361 21.62 -22.22 -7.55
C GLU A 361 21.97 -21.69 -8.94
N ARG A 362 20.99 -21.48 -9.83
CA ARG A 362 21.21 -20.86 -11.16
C ARG A 362 21.53 -19.37 -11.11
N LYS A 363 21.14 -18.66 -10.05
CA LYS A 363 21.40 -17.22 -9.87
C LYS A 363 22.77 -16.92 -9.22
N ARG A 364 23.44 -17.93 -8.67
CA ARG A 364 24.80 -17.84 -8.11
C ARG A 364 25.84 -18.14 -9.17
#